data_AF-A0A167HAK3-F1
#
_entry.id   AF-A0A167HAK3-F1
#
_cell.length_a   1.000
_cell.length_b   1.000
_cell.length_c   1.000
_cell.angle_alpha   90.00
_cell.angle_beta   90.00
_cell.angle_gamma   90.00
#
_symmetry.space_group_name_H-M   'P 1'
#
loop_
_entity.id
_entity.type
_entity.pdbx_description
1 polymer ?
#
loop_
_entity_poly.entity_id
_entity_poly.type
_entity_poly.pdbx_seq_one_letter_code
_entity_poly.pdbx_strand_id
1 'polypeptide(L)'
;MNIVSVRWLPAVAGVVLSTAAWPSAAVAQPTVSSYQRAAPGAAPAAGEAPVCAEDFDHVDRLYGEDGWLRFNTSALPTDWPAPTARRWDQGSIHSGAVTGVPGSSITAEYVADNHGTASVWAVTPPIDFGAGNRLSFWTRSLPAQSGNFLNPTPAPDRLFVRVCTAMPCLDVGADEAAVGDFTTAVLAINENLAWPEQSDGWPAYPFYWSRYQIDDLPMSGTGRIAFHYHVPNYWWPDFATWPNWGSNGTQVNIDAVELQGAARCPFRHNRLFGAGFEPTAPMLTQSVDPRTITHPLNIGCALQPTSYLRRFDLAGVPVLSGVATDTIEVASVEVGIELARKNQHIKTTLYTIPDGAPLTYANLTPIGSARTQVSISDSGALKNLPVAGLIETSAGTPVAVDLVVEVTAEDGLEFLLGANSAGQTAPSFLAASGCGNPEPTDLATGDFGGGVNYPDIHLIMTVNFEDPADPGT
;
A
#
# COMPACT_ATOMS: atom_id res chain seq x y z
N MET A 1 12.82 -63.51 57.87
CA MET A 1 11.34 -63.42 57.81
C MET A 1 10.94 -62.49 58.95
N ASN A 2 10.92 -61.18 58.70
CA ASN A 2 10.77 -60.16 59.74
C ASN A 2 9.51 -59.33 59.49
N ILE A 3 8.78 -59.19 60.59
CA ILE A 3 7.48 -58.58 60.83
C ILE A 3 7.63 -57.05 60.83
N VAL A 4 6.55 -56.31 60.53
CA VAL A 4 5.91 -55.29 61.38
C VAL A 4 4.88 -54.50 60.58
N SER A 5 3.65 -54.49 61.10
CA SER A 5 2.56 -53.57 60.79
C SER A 5 2.47 -52.49 61.88
N VAL A 6 2.44 -51.20 61.53
CA VAL A 6 1.93 -50.06 62.34
C VAL A 6 1.57 -48.93 61.36
N ARG A 7 0.30 -48.55 61.17
CA ARG A 7 -0.52 -47.52 61.87
C ARG A 7 -0.04 -46.05 61.74
N TRP A 8 -0.97 -45.25 61.24
CA TRP A 8 -1.05 -43.82 60.91
C TRP A 8 -0.46 -42.77 61.87
N LEU A 9 -0.09 -41.60 61.29
CA LEU A 9 -0.19 -40.22 61.82
C LEU A 9 -0.12 -39.21 60.62
N PRO A 10 -0.50 -37.93 60.75
CA PRO A 10 -1.68 -37.36 60.07
C PRO A 10 -1.39 -36.32 58.96
N ALA A 11 -2.49 -35.85 58.36
CA ALA A 11 -2.60 -34.84 57.32
C ALA A 11 -1.76 -33.57 57.54
N VAL A 12 -1.06 -33.14 56.49
CA VAL A 12 -0.56 -31.77 56.35
C VAL A 12 -1.56 -31.00 55.50
N ALA A 13 -1.99 -29.87 56.06
CA ALA A 13 -3.02 -28.98 55.56
C ALA A 13 -2.80 -28.54 54.11
N GLY A 14 -3.85 -28.67 53.30
CA GLY A 14 -3.94 -27.96 52.03
C GLY A 14 -3.97 -26.46 52.30
N VAL A 15 -2.99 -25.75 51.75
CA VAL A 15 -3.02 -24.29 51.65
C VAL A 15 -4.18 -23.96 50.71
N VAL A 16 -5.28 -23.47 51.28
CA VAL A 16 -6.35 -22.81 50.53
C VAL A 16 -5.76 -21.48 50.06
N LEU A 17 -5.36 -21.42 48.79
CA LEU A 17 -5.14 -20.16 48.09
C LEU A 17 -6.51 -19.48 47.97
N SER A 18 -6.77 -18.52 48.85
CA SER A 18 -7.86 -17.58 48.70
C SER A 18 -7.64 -16.78 47.42
N THR A 19 -8.45 -17.01 46.40
CA THR A 19 -8.56 -16.10 45.27
C THR A 19 -9.22 -14.82 45.76
N ALA A 20 -8.39 -13.81 46.09
CA ALA A 20 -8.89 -12.45 46.25
C ALA A 20 -9.40 -12.01 44.87
N ALA A 21 -10.71 -12.09 44.67
CA ALA A 21 -11.38 -11.52 43.51
C ALA A 21 -11.20 -10.01 43.56
N TRP A 22 -10.50 -9.47 42.56
CA TRP A 22 -10.41 -8.04 42.35
C TRP A 22 -11.82 -7.55 41.97
N PRO A 23 -12.31 -6.44 42.53
CA PRO A 23 -13.61 -5.91 42.14
C PRO A 23 -13.50 -5.40 40.70
N SER A 24 -14.09 -6.15 39.77
CA SER A 24 -14.34 -5.69 38.41
C SER A 24 -15.37 -4.54 38.48
N ALA A 25 -14.89 -3.31 38.52
CA ALA A 25 -15.72 -2.18 38.18
C ALA A 25 -16.04 -2.30 36.69
N ALA A 26 -17.25 -2.78 36.37
CA ALA A 26 -17.77 -2.76 35.02
C ALA A 26 -17.94 -1.28 34.60
N VAL A 27 -16.89 -0.71 34.02
CA VAL A 27 -17.00 0.52 33.25
C VAL A 27 -17.77 0.15 31.99
N ALA A 28 -18.96 0.75 31.82
CA ALA A 28 -19.75 0.58 30.62
C ALA A 28 -18.89 0.99 29.42
N GLN A 29 -18.67 0.05 28.50
CA GLN A 29 -17.95 0.33 27.26
C GLN A 29 -18.73 1.37 26.45
N PRO A 30 -18.06 2.35 25.83
CA PRO A 30 -18.72 3.20 24.84
C PRO A 30 -19.28 2.31 23.74
N THR A 31 -20.54 2.55 23.37
CA THR A 31 -21.22 1.79 22.32
C THR A 31 -20.49 2.01 21.01
N VAL A 32 -19.77 0.99 20.54
CA VAL A 32 -19.26 0.93 19.16
C VAL A 32 -20.47 0.92 18.24
N SER A 33 -20.80 2.07 17.68
CA SER A 33 -21.92 2.23 16.76
C SER A 33 -21.56 1.56 15.42
N SER A 34 -22.23 0.45 15.14
CA SER A 34 -22.29 -0.29 13.87
C SER A 34 -20.96 -0.77 13.25
N TYR A 35 -20.71 -2.08 13.37
CA TYR A 35 -19.98 -2.83 12.34
C TYR A 35 -20.73 -2.70 11.01
N GLN A 36 -20.17 -1.98 10.04
CA GLN A 36 -20.59 -2.08 8.64
C GLN A 36 -19.43 -2.67 7.82
N ARG A 37 -19.68 -3.85 7.24
CA ARG A 37 -18.86 -4.37 6.15
C ARG A 37 -19.18 -3.48 4.94
N ALA A 38 -18.29 -2.56 4.56
CA ALA A 38 -18.51 -1.77 3.35
C ALA A 38 -18.43 -2.71 2.14
N ALA A 39 -19.41 -2.61 1.26
CA ALA A 39 -19.24 -3.07 -0.11
C ALA A 39 -18.26 -2.12 -0.80
N PRO A 40 -17.33 -2.61 -1.65
CA PRO A 40 -16.48 -1.74 -2.44
C PRO A 40 -17.35 -0.82 -3.30
N GLY A 41 -17.16 0.50 -3.17
CA GLY A 41 -17.74 1.51 -4.10
C GLY A 41 -18.97 2.28 -3.64
N ALA A 42 -19.32 2.33 -2.35
CA ALA A 42 -20.39 3.24 -1.90
C ALA A 42 -19.88 4.69 -1.79
N ALA A 43 -20.27 5.54 -2.75
CA ALA A 43 -20.04 6.99 -2.67
C ALA A 43 -20.86 7.61 -1.51
N PRO A 44 -20.36 8.67 -0.84
CA PRO A 44 -21.07 9.31 0.26
C PRO A 44 -22.38 9.96 -0.21
N ALA A 45 -23.38 10.00 0.68
CA ALA A 45 -24.66 10.62 0.40
C ALA A 45 -24.53 12.15 0.26
N ALA A 46 -25.23 12.74 -0.71
CA ALA A 46 -25.19 14.19 -0.94
C ALA A 46 -25.74 14.96 0.28
N GLY A 47 -24.90 15.81 0.88
CA GLY A 47 -25.25 16.71 2.00
C GLY A 47 -24.32 16.63 3.22
N GLU A 48 -23.36 15.72 3.24
CA GLU A 48 -22.36 15.59 4.31
C GLU A 48 -21.24 16.64 4.14
N ALA A 49 -20.74 17.20 5.25
CA ALA A 49 -19.61 18.12 5.25
C ALA A 49 -18.39 17.47 4.55
N PRO A 50 -17.50 18.25 3.90
CA PRO A 50 -16.36 17.67 3.18
C PRO A 50 -15.53 16.78 4.09
N VAL A 51 -15.34 15.52 3.69
CA VAL A 51 -14.50 14.55 4.39
C VAL A 51 -13.04 14.93 4.15
N CYS A 52 -12.33 15.30 5.22
CA CYS A 52 -10.87 15.46 5.20
C CYS A 52 -10.25 14.07 5.31
N ALA A 53 -9.35 13.67 4.43
CA ALA A 53 -8.83 12.30 4.39
C ALA A 53 -7.31 12.27 4.18
N GLU A 54 -6.69 11.24 4.74
CA GLU A 54 -5.32 10.79 4.52
C GLU A 54 -5.38 9.34 4.04
N ASP A 55 -4.94 9.09 2.82
CA ASP A 55 -4.94 7.79 2.14
C ASP A 55 -3.53 7.20 2.00
N PHE A 56 -2.49 7.87 2.49
CA PHE A 56 -1.12 7.38 2.53
C PHE A 56 -0.56 6.95 1.16
N ASP A 57 -1.05 7.57 0.09
CA ASP A 57 -0.46 7.42 -1.25
C ASP A 57 0.96 8.00 -1.31
N HIS A 58 1.30 8.92 -0.39
CA HIS A 58 2.60 9.61 -0.31
C HIS A 58 3.20 9.58 1.11
N VAL A 59 3.60 8.40 1.62
CA VAL A 59 4.19 8.30 2.98
C VAL A 59 5.56 8.99 3.08
N ASP A 60 6.24 9.18 1.97
CA ASP A 60 7.50 9.92 1.84
C ASP A 60 7.37 11.39 2.29
N ARG A 61 6.24 12.05 1.98
CA ARG A 61 5.97 13.44 2.40
C ARG A 61 5.28 13.56 3.75
N LEU A 62 4.62 12.49 4.19
CA LEU A 62 3.78 12.42 5.39
C LEU A 62 4.43 13.04 6.64
N TYR A 63 5.67 12.65 6.95
CA TYR A 63 6.38 13.05 8.18
C TYR A 63 7.22 14.32 8.05
N GLY A 64 7.30 14.91 6.86
CA GLY A 64 8.05 16.12 6.58
C GLY A 64 7.13 17.29 6.26
N GLU A 65 6.33 17.15 5.20
CA GLU A 65 5.53 18.23 4.62
C GLU A 65 4.10 18.25 5.14
N ASP A 66 3.51 17.07 5.31
CA ASP A 66 2.10 16.95 5.68
C ASP A 66 1.84 17.14 7.16
N GLY A 67 2.91 17.21 7.96
CA GLY A 67 2.87 17.59 9.38
C GLY A 67 2.50 16.47 10.34
N TRP A 68 2.42 15.23 9.85
CA TRP A 68 2.39 14.06 10.71
C TRP A 68 3.73 13.90 11.41
N LEU A 69 3.71 13.26 12.58
CA LEU A 69 4.90 12.95 13.34
C LEU A 69 4.96 11.44 13.56
N ARG A 70 6.17 10.89 13.61
CA ARG A 70 6.39 9.49 13.98
C ARG A 70 7.39 9.39 15.12
N PHE A 71 7.10 8.50 16.07
CA PHE A 71 7.98 8.20 17.19
C PHE A 71 8.07 6.69 17.37
N ASN A 72 9.21 6.25 17.91
CA ASN A 72 9.41 4.87 18.33
C ASN A 72 10.09 4.90 19.69
N THR A 73 9.34 4.53 20.72
CA THR A 73 9.80 4.46 22.12
C THR A 73 9.89 3.01 22.59
N SER A 74 9.92 2.04 21.66
CA SER A 74 9.96 0.62 21.96
C SER A 74 11.17 0.24 22.83
N ALA A 75 10.98 -0.71 23.75
CA ALA A 75 12.06 -1.33 24.51
C ALA A 75 12.52 -2.61 23.82
N LEU A 76 13.84 -2.72 23.62
CA LEU A 76 14.50 -3.90 23.07
C LEU A 76 15.26 -4.68 24.15
N PRO A 77 15.44 -6.00 23.98
CA PRO A 77 16.43 -6.74 24.75
C PRO A 77 17.84 -6.16 24.59
N THR A 78 18.61 -6.13 25.67
CA THR A 78 19.95 -5.50 25.77
C THR A 78 21.04 -6.12 24.90
N ASP A 79 20.78 -7.26 24.25
CA ASP A 79 21.82 -8.14 23.72
C ASP A 79 21.85 -8.17 22.18
N TRP A 80 21.05 -7.33 21.50
CA TRP A 80 20.89 -7.35 20.05
C TRP A 80 21.27 -6.03 19.36
N PRO A 81 21.95 -6.07 18.19
CA PRO A 81 22.37 -4.86 17.49
C PRO A 81 21.17 -4.17 16.81
N ALA A 82 20.64 -3.12 17.45
CA ALA A 82 19.76 -2.07 16.90
C ALA A 82 18.28 -2.47 16.58
N PRO A 83 17.32 -1.50 16.57
CA PRO A 83 15.89 -1.78 16.71
C PRO A 83 15.25 -2.57 15.56
N THR A 84 14.51 -3.63 15.92
CA THR A 84 13.69 -4.45 15.00
C THR A 84 12.21 -4.04 14.95
N ALA A 85 11.78 -3.10 15.79
CA ALA A 85 10.47 -2.44 15.64
C ALA A 85 10.59 -1.37 14.55
N ARG A 86 9.95 -1.58 13.40
CA ARG A 86 9.92 -0.57 12.34
C ARG A 86 8.90 0.51 12.71
N ARG A 87 9.18 1.74 12.28
CA ARG A 87 8.30 2.89 12.53
C ARG A 87 7.03 2.71 11.69
N TRP A 88 6.03 3.58 11.89
CA TRP A 88 5.00 3.76 10.89
C TRP A 88 5.67 4.25 9.60
N ASP A 89 5.74 3.38 8.60
CA ASP A 89 6.40 3.59 7.32
C ASP A 89 5.54 3.03 6.19
N GLN A 90 5.87 3.36 4.94
CA GLN A 90 5.13 2.87 3.76
C GLN A 90 5.02 1.34 3.81
N GLY A 91 3.79 0.85 3.66
CA GLY A 91 3.54 -0.56 3.51
C GLY A 91 4.18 -1.15 2.26
N SER A 92 4.46 -2.45 2.31
CA SER A 92 4.87 -3.17 1.10
C SER A 92 3.65 -3.50 0.24
N ILE A 93 3.85 -3.98 -0.98
CA ILE A 93 2.75 -4.53 -1.79
C ILE A 93 1.93 -5.61 -1.06
N HIS A 94 2.55 -6.34 -0.12
CA HIS A 94 1.87 -7.36 0.70
C HIS A 94 0.96 -6.74 1.76
N SER A 95 1.27 -5.51 2.19
CA SER A 95 0.46 -4.69 3.09
C SER A 95 -0.85 -4.24 2.47
N GLY A 96 -0.95 -4.24 1.14
CA GLY A 96 -2.12 -3.81 0.39
C GLY A 96 -2.54 -2.38 0.76
N ALA A 97 -3.74 -2.02 0.32
CA ALA A 97 -4.39 -0.77 0.70
C ALA A 97 -5.92 -0.93 0.56
N VAL A 98 -6.68 -0.08 1.24
CA VAL A 98 -8.14 0.07 1.11
C VAL A 98 -8.48 1.08 0.02
N THR A 99 -7.76 2.19 -0.01
CA THR A 99 -7.79 3.23 -1.05
C THR A 99 -6.42 3.31 -1.73
N GLY A 100 -6.25 4.13 -2.77
CA GLY A 100 -4.92 4.36 -3.35
C GLY A 100 -4.28 3.17 -4.09
N VAL A 101 -2.97 3.27 -4.36
CA VAL A 101 -2.17 2.24 -5.06
C VAL A 101 -1.80 1.06 -4.14
N PRO A 102 -1.53 -0.16 -4.64
CA PRO A 102 -1.09 -1.26 -3.77
C PRO A 102 0.16 -0.89 -2.94
N GLY A 103 0.00 -0.86 -1.62
CA GLY A 103 1.05 -0.44 -0.69
C GLY A 103 0.81 0.92 -0.04
N SER A 104 -0.18 1.70 -0.50
CA SER A 104 -0.65 2.98 0.09
C SER A 104 -1.36 2.75 1.44
N SER A 105 -0.59 2.31 2.42
CA SER A 105 -0.97 2.26 3.82
C SER A 105 0.27 2.48 4.65
N ILE A 106 0.11 3.03 5.85
CA ILE A 106 1.21 3.01 6.81
C ILE A 106 1.21 1.71 7.57
N THR A 107 2.41 1.21 7.86
CA THR A 107 2.64 -0.06 8.52
C THR A 107 3.43 0.15 9.79
N ALA A 108 2.98 -0.40 10.91
CA ALA A 108 3.85 -0.67 12.04
C ALA A 108 4.20 -2.16 12.01
N GLU A 109 5.49 -2.47 11.89
CA GLU A 109 6.00 -3.84 11.91
C GLU A 109 6.80 -4.06 13.18
N TYR A 110 6.52 -5.16 13.86
CA TYR A 110 7.37 -5.66 14.92
C TYR A 110 7.84 -7.06 14.54
N VAL A 111 9.14 -7.21 14.26
CA VAL A 111 9.70 -8.54 14.07
C VAL A 111 9.66 -9.22 15.44
N ALA A 112 8.72 -10.16 15.58
CA ALA A 112 8.39 -10.90 16.79
C ALA A 112 9.50 -11.84 17.27
N ASP A 113 10.76 -11.64 16.89
CA ASP A 113 11.87 -12.52 17.26
C ASP A 113 12.51 -12.16 18.60
N ASN A 114 12.30 -10.94 19.12
CA ASN A 114 13.13 -10.39 20.19
C ASN A 114 12.34 -9.75 21.34
N HIS A 115 11.75 -10.58 22.22
CA HIS A 115 11.46 -10.36 23.66
C HIS A 115 11.31 -8.90 24.22
N GLY A 116 10.75 -7.95 23.47
CA GLY A 116 10.65 -6.54 23.82
C GLY A 116 9.22 -6.03 23.81
N THR A 117 9.04 -4.76 24.15
CA THR A 117 7.75 -4.07 24.11
C THR A 117 7.75 -3.13 22.90
N ALA A 118 6.80 -3.34 21.98
CA ALA A 118 6.55 -2.41 20.89
C ALA A 118 5.79 -1.20 21.41
N SER A 119 6.26 0.00 21.07
CA SER A 119 5.63 1.29 21.37
C SER A 119 5.96 2.25 20.22
N VAL A 120 5.09 2.25 19.20
CA VAL A 120 5.30 2.98 17.93
C VAL A 120 4.10 3.88 17.66
N TRP A 121 4.39 5.13 17.29
CA TRP A 121 3.42 6.22 17.27
C TRP A 121 3.38 6.90 15.90
N ALA A 122 2.19 7.06 15.34
CA ALA A 122 1.91 8.01 14.26
C ALA A 122 0.95 9.06 14.80
N VAL A 123 1.34 10.33 14.70
CA VAL A 123 0.62 11.46 15.28
C VAL A 123 0.19 12.38 14.15
N THR A 124 -1.09 12.73 14.10
CA THR A 124 -1.64 13.62 13.09
C THR A 124 -1.04 15.03 13.16
N PRO A 125 -1.19 15.84 12.10
CA PRO A 125 -1.08 17.29 12.17
C PRO A 125 -2.01 17.90 13.25
N PRO A 126 -1.80 19.17 13.64
CA PRO A 126 -2.70 19.86 14.58
C PRO A 126 -4.12 19.94 14.02
N ILE A 127 -5.09 19.49 14.80
CA ILE A 127 -6.53 19.47 14.51
C ILE A 127 -7.20 20.54 15.35
N ASP A 128 -7.98 21.42 14.71
CA ASP A 128 -8.91 22.31 15.39
C ASP A 128 -10.20 21.56 15.68
N PHE A 129 -10.36 21.11 16.92
CA PHE A 129 -11.51 20.34 17.37
C PHE A 129 -12.79 21.19 17.44
N GLY A 130 -13.91 20.58 17.08
CA GLY A 130 -15.24 21.18 17.05
C GLY A 130 -16.32 20.16 17.41
N ALA A 131 -17.48 20.66 17.84
CA ALA A 131 -18.62 19.81 18.14
C ALA A 131 -19.05 19.01 16.90
N GLY A 132 -19.25 17.70 17.08
CA GLY A 132 -19.66 16.80 16.00
C GLY A 132 -18.51 16.31 15.11
N ASN A 133 -17.25 16.58 15.47
CA ASN A 133 -16.10 15.98 14.78
C ASN A 133 -16.08 14.46 15.00
N ARG A 134 -15.78 13.74 13.94
CA ARG A 134 -15.69 12.28 13.90
C ARG A 134 -14.44 11.86 13.16
N LEU A 135 -13.69 10.90 13.71
CA LEU A 135 -12.57 10.25 13.04
C LEU A 135 -13.00 8.85 12.58
N SER A 136 -12.63 8.45 11.38
CA SER A 136 -12.68 7.06 10.94
C SER A 136 -11.37 6.64 10.27
N PHE A 137 -11.08 5.35 10.27
CA PHE A 137 -9.91 4.78 9.62
C PHE A 137 -10.10 3.29 9.40
N TRP A 138 -9.30 2.71 8.52
CA TRP A 138 -9.25 1.26 8.30
C TRP A 138 -7.99 0.68 8.92
N THR A 139 -8.11 -0.51 9.50
CA THR A 139 -6.94 -1.26 9.98
C THR A 139 -7.07 -2.76 9.75
N ARG A 140 -5.93 -3.44 9.66
CA ARG A 140 -5.80 -4.90 9.71
C ARG A 140 -4.44 -5.33 10.26
N SER A 141 -4.36 -6.57 10.72
CA SER A 141 -3.11 -7.27 10.98
C SER A 141 -2.74 -8.15 9.79
N LEU A 142 -1.44 -8.30 9.54
CA LEU A 142 -0.89 -9.30 8.64
C LEU A 142 -0.18 -10.40 9.42
N PRO A 143 -0.24 -11.66 8.95
CA PRO A 143 0.47 -12.74 9.61
C PRO A 143 1.98 -12.58 9.48
N ALA A 144 2.73 -13.06 10.48
CA ALA A 144 4.19 -13.00 10.49
C ALA A 144 4.75 -13.73 9.26
N GLN A 145 5.63 -13.06 8.50
CA GLN A 145 6.31 -13.63 7.33
C GLN A 145 7.44 -14.60 7.72
N SER A 146 7.16 -15.61 8.55
CA SER A 146 8.15 -16.62 8.92
C SER A 146 8.31 -17.71 7.85
N GLY A 147 8.60 -17.33 6.60
CA GLY A 147 9.07 -18.24 5.53
C GLY A 147 8.18 -19.44 5.16
N ASN A 148 7.01 -19.61 5.80
CA ASN A 148 6.11 -20.73 5.60
C ASN A 148 4.68 -20.21 5.45
N PHE A 149 4.33 -19.82 4.22
CA PHE A 149 3.00 -19.33 3.81
C PHE A 149 1.85 -20.32 4.07
N LEU A 150 2.14 -21.53 4.54
CA LEU A 150 1.18 -22.61 4.71
C LEU A 150 0.50 -22.61 6.09
N ASN A 151 0.98 -21.84 7.08
CA ASN A 151 0.31 -21.72 8.38
C ASN A 151 0.56 -20.35 9.04
N PRO A 152 -0.19 -19.30 8.66
CA PRO A 152 -0.08 -17.99 9.28
C PRO A 152 -0.60 -18.04 10.73
N THR A 153 0.28 -18.01 11.73
CA THR A 153 -0.15 -17.86 13.14
C THR A 153 -0.41 -16.38 13.43
N PRO A 154 -1.65 -15.95 13.72
CA PRO A 154 -1.95 -14.55 13.99
C PRO A 154 -1.49 -14.15 15.39
N ALA A 155 -0.64 -13.13 15.53
CA ALA A 155 -0.25 -12.62 16.85
C ALA A 155 -1.28 -11.62 17.40
N PRO A 156 -1.29 -11.38 18.72
CA PRO A 156 -2.24 -10.47 19.35
C PRO A 156 -1.75 -9.02 19.22
N ASP A 157 -1.93 -8.43 18.04
CA ASP A 157 -1.67 -7.01 17.82
C ASP A 157 -2.61 -6.11 18.64
N ARG A 158 -2.17 -4.90 18.99
CA ARG A 158 -2.98 -3.91 19.72
C ARG A 158 -2.69 -2.48 19.28
N LEU A 159 -3.76 -1.71 19.11
CA LEU A 159 -3.70 -0.31 18.69
C LEU A 159 -4.58 0.55 19.61
N PHE A 160 -4.01 1.63 20.12
CA PHE A 160 -4.77 2.70 20.77
C PHE A 160 -4.89 3.90 19.84
N VAL A 161 -6.05 4.56 19.87
CA VAL A 161 -6.19 5.93 19.35
C VAL A 161 -6.26 6.87 20.54
N ARG A 162 -5.33 7.81 20.60
CA ARG A 162 -5.15 8.73 21.72
C ARG A 162 -5.27 10.17 21.27
N VAL A 163 -5.63 11.06 22.18
CA VAL A 163 -5.83 12.49 21.90
C VAL A 163 -5.06 13.33 22.90
N CYS A 164 -4.41 14.37 22.39
CA CYS A 164 -3.86 15.48 23.16
C CYS A 164 -4.55 16.77 22.72
N THR A 165 -4.99 17.61 23.65
CA THR A 165 -5.64 18.91 23.41
C THR A 165 -4.84 20.10 23.96
N ALA A 166 -3.64 19.83 24.48
CA ALA A 166 -2.71 20.83 25.01
C ALA A 166 -1.52 20.96 24.07
N MET A 167 -1.66 21.82 23.05
CA MET A 167 -0.58 22.09 22.09
C MET A 167 0.75 22.42 22.82
N PRO A 168 1.90 21.95 22.30
CA PRO A 168 2.09 21.50 20.91
C PRO A 168 1.85 20.00 20.64
N CYS A 169 1.57 19.19 21.67
CA CYS A 169 1.34 17.74 21.56
C CYS A 169 2.49 17.00 20.85
N LEU A 170 3.72 17.20 21.32
CA LEU A 170 4.94 16.66 20.70
C LEU A 170 5.62 15.57 21.54
N ASP A 171 5.22 15.41 22.81
CA ASP A 171 5.81 14.43 23.71
C ASP A 171 4.93 13.17 23.76
N VAL A 172 5.48 12.02 23.35
CA VAL A 172 4.84 10.71 23.46
C VAL A 172 5.36 9.90 24.66
N GLY A 173 6.24 10.48 25.48
CA GLY A 173 6.91 9.81 26.58
C GLY A 173 8.34 9.38 26.24
N ALA A 174 9.11 9.10 27.29
CA ALA A 174 10.54 8.79 27.18
C ALA A 174 10.85 7.30 26.97
N ASP A 175 9.88 6.42 27.24
CA ASP A 175 10.04 4.96 27.24
C ASP A 175 8.79 4.26 26.69
N GLU A 176 8.83 2.94 26.65
CA GLU A 176 7.81 2.11 26.01
C GLU A 176 6.45 2.16 26.70
N ALA A 177 6.42 2.47 28.00
CA ALA A 177 5.23 2.49 28.83
C ALA A 177 4.64 3.91 28.97
N ALA A 178 5.48 4.94 28.78
CA ALA A 178 5.06 6.32 28.81
C ALA A 178 4.15 6.68 27.63
N VAL A 179 3.27 7.66 27.85
CA VAL A 179 2.32 8.15 26.82
C VAL A 179 2.38 9.66 26.61
N GLY A 180 3.29 10.34 27.31
CA GLY A 180 3.51 11.79 27.23
C GLY A 180 2.21 12.59 27.33
N ASP A 181 2.02 13.50 26.38
CA ASP A 181 0.86 14.39 26.29
C ASP A 181 -0.45 13.65 25.92
N PHE A 182 -0.37 12.40 25.42
CA PHE A 182 -1.47 11.62 24.85
C PHE A 182 -2.16 10.71 25.89
N THR A 183 -2.49 11.27 27.05
CA THR A 183 -3.07 10.54 28.19
C THR A 183 -4.50 10.05 27.97
N THR A 184 -5.26 10.68 27.06
CA THR A 184 -6.65 10.31 26.76
C THR A 184 -6.70 9.29 25.63
N ALA A 185 -7.15 8.06 25.90
CA ALA A 185 -7.43 7.06 24.86
C ALA A 185 -8.92 7.10 24.49
N VAL A 186 -9.23 7.34 23.22
CA VAL A 186 -10.59 7.39 22.68
C VAL A 186 -11.02 6.09 21.99
N LEU A 187 -10.06 5.22 21.68
CA LEU A 187 -10.30 3.87 21.18
C LEU A 187 -9.16 2.94 21.60
N ALA A 188 -9.50 1.69 21.92
CA ALA A 188 -8.56 0.59 22.10
C ALA A 188 -9.03 -0.61 21.27
N ILE A 189 -8.21 -1.06 20.32
CA ILE A 189 -8.46 -2.25 19.51
C ILE A 189 -7.61 -3.38 20.07
N ASN A 190 -8.27 -4.50 20.40
CA ASN A 190 -7.66 -5.66 21.03
C ASN A 190 -6.89 -5.31 22.32
N GLU A 191 -7.52 -4.54 23.20
CA GLU A 191 -6.90 -4.04 24.44
C GLU A 191 -6.29 -5.17 25.29
N ASN A 192 -6.98 -6.31 25.33
CA ASN A 192 -6.62 -7.49 26.11
C ASN A 192 -5.65 -8.43 25.39
N LEU A 193 -5.15 -8.08 24.20
CA LEU A 193 -4.22 -8.90 23.42
C LEU A 193 -4.78 -10.33 23.20
N ALA A 194 -6.07 -10.41 22.85
CA ALA A 194 -6.72 -11.66 22.55
C ALA A 194 -6.17 -12.24 21.23
N TRP A 195 -5.87 -13.54 21.26
CA TRP A 195 -5.54 -14.30 20.05
C TRP A 195 -6.83 -14.64 19.29
N PRO A 196 -6.85 -14.56 17.95
CA PRO A 196 -8.05 -14.89 17.18
C PRO A 196 -8.61 -16.28 17.49
N GLU A 197 -7.74 -17.27 17.69
CA GLU A 197 -8.11 -18.67 17.97
C GLU A 197 -8.53 -18.93 19.42
N GLN A 198 -8.24 -18.01 20.35
CA GLN A 198 -8.55 -18.14 21.78
C GLN A 198 -9.52 -17.06 22.29
N SER A 199 -10.18 -16.36 21.36
CA SER A 199 -11.16 -15.35 21.73
C SER A 199 -12.41 -16.02 22.29
N ASP A 200 -12.47 -16.21 23.61
CA ASP A 200 -13.68 -16.52 24.38
C ASP A 200 -14.68 -15.33 24.35
N GLY A 201 -15.08 -14.90 23.15
CA GLY A 201 -15.94 -13.75 22.91
C GLY A 201 -15.25 -12.38 22.95
N TRP A 202 -13.94 -12.30 23.12
CA TRP A 202 -13.19 -11.03 23.08
C TRP A 202 -12.79 -10.64 21.65
N PRO A 203 -13.01 -9.39 21.21
CA PRO A 203 -12.61 -8.97 19.86
C PRO A 203 -11.08 -8.92 19.74
N ALA A 204 -10.50 -9.89 19.04
CA ALA A 204 -9.10 -9.89 18.62
C ALA A 204 -8.84 -8.77 17.58
N TYR A 205 -7.57 -8.50 17.28
CA TYR A 205 -7.23 -7.55 16.21
C TYR A 205 -7.75 -8.04 14.86
N PRO A 206 -8.33 -7.18 14.01
CA PRO A 206 -8.90 -7.61 12.74
C PRO A 206 -7.85 -8.13 11.76
N PHE A 207 -8.10 -9.28 11.13
CA PHE A 207 -7.24 -9.84 10.08
C PHE A 207 -7.55 -9.27 8.68
N TYR A 208 -8.80 -8.88 8.46
CA TYR A 208 -9.24 -8.20 7.24
C TYR A 208 -9.39 -6.72 7.51
N TRP A 209 -9.22 -5.90 6.47
CA TRP A 209 -9.47 -4.46 6.55
C TRP A 209 -10.83 -4.19 7.19
N SER A 210 -10.79 -3.53 8.34
CA SER A 210 -11.96 -3.21 9.15
C SER A 210 -11.97 -1.73 9.47
N ARG A 211 -13.09 -1.07 9.21
CA ARG A 211 -13.28 0.35 9.50
C ARG A 211 -13.66 0.55 10.96
N TYR A 212 -13.00 1.49 11.61
CA TYR A 212 -13.35 1.98 12.95
C TYR A 212 -13.77 3.44 12.84
N GLN A 213 -14.68 3.85 13.73
CA GLN A 213 -15.18 5.22 13.81
C GLN A 213 -15.22 5.66 15.27
N ILE A 214 -14.80 6.91 15.52
CA ILE A 214 -14.76 7.56 16.81
C ILE A 214 -15.61 8.82 16.71
N ASP A 215 -16.72 8.83 17.43
CA ASP A 215 -17.69 9.93 17.49
C ASP A 215 -17.42 10.91 18.64
N ASP A 216 -16.73 10.46 19.68
CA ASP A 216 -16.49 11.21 20.92
C ASP A 216 -15.12 11.93 20.91
N LEU A 217 -14.85 12.71 19.85
CA LEU A 217 -13.68 13.60 19.82
C LEU A 217 -13.91 14.84 20.71
N PRO A 218 -12.82 15.55 21.12
CA PRO A 218 -12.98 16.82 21.81
C PRO A 218 -13.88 17.78 21.04
N MET A 219 -14.70 18.55 21.76
CA MET A 219 -15.68 19.46 21.14
C MET A 219 -15.13 20.86 20.85
N SER A 220 -13.90 21.16 21.31
CA SER A 220 -13.26 22.47 21.16
C SER A 220 -11.75 22.38 21.43
N GLY A 221 -11.00 23.40 20.99
CA GLY A 221 -9.56 23.53 21.22
C GLY A 221 -8.74 22.99 20.05
N THR A 222 -7.42 23.13 20.13
CA THR A 222 -6.50 22.62 19.11
C THR A 222 -5.64 21.53 19.72
N GLY A 223 -5.41 20.43 19.00
CA GLY A 223 -4.64 19.31 19.51
C GLY A 223 -4.23 18.32 18.43
N ARG A 224 -3.85 17.09 18.80
CA ARG A 224 -3.46 16.04 17.86
C ARG A 224 -4.09 14.71 18.26
N ILE A 225 -4.25 13.83 17.28
CA ILE A 225 -4.65 12.43 17.47
C ILE A 225 -3.42 11.56 17.20
N ALA A 226 -3.24 10.49 17.98
CA ALA A 226 -2.15 9.55 17.82
C ALA A 226 -2.66 8.11 17.66
N PHE A 227 -2.15 7.41 16.65
CA PHE A 227 -2.23 5.97 16.49
C PHE A 227 -1.01 5.33 17.19
N HIS A 228 -1.26 4.70 18.31
CA HIS A 228 -0.24 4.10 19.16
C HIS A 228 -0.32 2.58 19.08
N TYR A 229 0.56 1.99 18.27
CA TYR A 229 0.75 0.54 18.24
C TYR A 229 1.59 0.14 19.45
N HIS A 230 0.95 -0.58 20.37
CA HIS A 230 1.58 -0.96 21.64
C HIS A 230 1.34 -2.42 21.96
N VAL A 231 2.39 -3.23 21.90
CA VAL A 231 2.35 -4.65 22.28
C VAL A 231 3.41 -4.87 23.38
N PRO A 232 2.99 -5.09 24.64
CA PRO A 232 3.92 -5.34 25.74
C PRO A 232 4.68 -6.63 25.51
N ASN A 233 5.85 -6.75 26.14
CA ASN A 233 6.51 -8.03 26.22
C ASN A 233 5.64 -9.03 26.99
N TYR A 234 4.98 -9.94 26.28
CA TYR A 234 4.16 -10.98 26.87
C TYR A 234 4.80 -12.35 26.66
N TRP A 235 5.29 -12.94 27.74
CA TRP A 235 5.78 -14.31 27.72
C TRP A 235 4.61 -15.27 27.98
N TRP A 236 4.12 -15.96 26.94
CA TRP A 236 3.13 -17.03 27.15
C TRP A 236 3.85 -18.34 27.54
N PRO A 237 3.59 -18.92 28.73
CA PRO A 237 4.33 -20.10 29.22
C PRO A 237 4.17 -21.38 28.38
N ASP A 238 3.03 -21.58 27.72
CA ASP A 238 2.69 -22.83 27.00
C ASP A 238 3.30 -22.95 25.60
N PHE A 239 3.82 -21.88 25.00
CA PHE A 239 4.50 -21.94 23.69
C PHE A 239 5.99 -22.32 23.78
N ALA A 240 6.50 -22.53 25.00
CA ALA A 240 7.91 -22.83 25.30
C ALA A 240 8.45 -24.20 24.79
N THR A 241 7.67 -24.96 24.03
CA THR A 241 8.06 -26.31 23.55
C THR A 241 8.29 -26.41 22.03
N TRP A 242 8.09 -25.33 21.29
CA TRP A 242 8.36 -25.24 19.84
C TRP A 242 9.42 -24.16 19.56
N PRO A 243 10.32 -24.35 18.58
CA PRO A 243 11.56 -23.58 18.52
C PRO A 243 11.31 -22.09 18.25
N ASN A 244 11.61 -21.26 19.26
CA ASN A 244 12.02 -19.85 19.17
C ASN A 244 11.13 -18.90 18.35
N TRP A 245 9.80 -18.97 18.46
CA TRP A 245 8.94 -17.90 17.94
C TRP A 245 8.55 -16.97 19.10
N GLY A 246 9.09 -15.74 19.09
CA GLY A 246 8.73 -14.75 20.08
C GLY A 246 7.28 -14.30 19.92
N SER A 247 6.71 -13.81 21.03
CA SER A 247 5.29 -13.92 21.31
C SER A 247 4.51 -12.61 21.19
N ASN A 248 5.04 -11.58 20.53
CA ASN A 248 4.48 -10.23 20.63
C ASN A 248 4.27 -9.60 19.25
N GLY A 249 3.02 -9.46 18.81
CA GLY A 249 2.63 -8.72 17.62
C GLY A 249 3.17 -9.27 16.30
N THR A 250 2.65 -8.79 15.17
CA THR A 250 3.23 -9.08 13.86
C THR A 250 3.43 -7.78 13.10
N GLN A 251 2.38 -7.33 12.43
CA GLN A 251 2.38 -6.21 11.54
C GLN A 251 0.95 -5.71 11.49
N VAL A 252 0.76 -4.41 11.72
CA VAL A 252 -0.54 -3.75 11.55
C VAL A 252 -0.44 -2.68 10.49
N ASN A 253 -1.53 -2.52 9.74
CA ASN A 253 -1.68 -1.53 8.69
C ASN A 253 -2.80 -0.58 9.02
N ILE A 254 -2.60 0.72 8.75
CA ILE A 254 -3.66 1.73 8.81
C ILE A 254 -3.78 2.38 7.44
N ASP A 255 -5.02 2.60 7.01
CA ASP A 255 -5.33 3.29 5.76
C ASP A 255 -6.63 4.13 5.87
N ALA A 256 -6.83 5.06 4.94
CA ALA A 256 -8.00 5.91 4.76
C ALA A 256 -8.47 6.54 6.08
N VAL A 257 -7.59 7.34 6.69
CA VAL A 257 -7.88 8.11 7.90
C VAL A 257 -8.71 9.34 7.50
N GLU A 258 -9.96 9.38 7.94
CA GLU A 258 -10.95 10.39 7.59
C GLU A 258 -11.36 11.18 8.83
N LEU A 259 -11.33 12.52 8.75
CA LEU A 259 -11.91 13.42 9.72
C LEU A 259 -13.12 14.12 9.09
N GLN A 260 -14.28 13.93 9.70
CA GLN A 260 -15.55 14.56 9.33
C GLN A 260 -15.95 15.56 10.41
N GLY A 261 -16.58 16.69 10.04
CA GLY A 261 -17.10 17.67 11.00
C GLY A 261 -16.72 19.12 10.68
N ALA A 262 -16.74 19.98 11.70
CA ALA A 262 -16.53 21.42 11.58
C ALA A 262 -15.06 21.85 11.69
N ALA A 263 -14.14 20.92 11.93
CA ALA A 263 -12.69 21.18 11.89
C ALA A 263 -12.27 21.71 10.51
N ARG A 264 -11.31 22.65 10.50
CA ARG A 264 -10.50 22.90 9.29
C ARG A 264 -9.68 21.64 9.02
N CYS A 265 -9.70 21.15 7.77
CA CYS A 265 -9.01 19.93 7.36
C CYS A 265 -7.51 20.04 7.71
N PRO A 266 -7.03 19.26 8.69
CA PRO A 266 -5.65 19.32 9.14
C PRO A 266 -4.75 18.32 8.40
N PHE A 267 -5.35 17.28 7.82
CA PHE A 267 -4.67 16.36 6.93
C PHE A 267 -4.43 17.12 5.64
N ARG A 268 -3.16 17.29 5.29
CA ARG A 268 -2.81 17.64 3.93
C ARG A 268 -3.13 16.41 3.11
N HIS A 269 -4.34 16.40 2.60
CA HIS A 269 -4.63 15.48 1.54
C HIS A 269 -3.86 15.96 0.32
N ASN A 270 -3.00 15.14 -0.26
CA ASN A 270 -2.68 15.27 -1.68
C ASN A 270 -3.91 14.92 -2.57
N ARG A 271 -5.14 15.33 -2.19
CA ARG A 271 -6.16 15.71 -3.17
C ARG A 271 -5.80 17.10 -3.65
N LEU A 272 -4.77 17.13 -4.49
CA LEU A 272 -4.76 18.04 -5.62
C LEU A 272 -5.89 17.53 -6.56
N PHE A 273 -7.20 17.77 -6.47
CA PHE A 273 -8.03 18.88 -5.99
C PHE A 273 -9.48 18.38 -5.77
N GLY A 274 -10.32 19.15 -5.05
CA GLY A 274 -11.77 19.06 -5.24
C GLY A 274 -12.10 19.28 -6.72
N ALA A 275 -12.99 18.45 -7.28
CA ALA A 275 -13.32 18.36 -8.70
C ALA A 275 -13.20 19.70 -9.47
N GLY A 276 -12.07 19.91 -10.14
CA GLY A 276 -11.84 21.06 -11.00
C GLY A 276 -10.49 21.72 -10.78
N PHE A 277 -9.56 21.41 -11.69
CA PHE A 277 -8.29 22.09 -11.92
C PHE A 277 -7.14 21.80 -10.96
N GLU A 278 -6.25 20.88 -11.36
CA GLU A 278 -4.77 21.01 -11.48
C GLU A 278 -4.17 19.63 -11.83
N PRO A 279 -2.96 19.60 -12.40
CA PRO A 279 -2.58 18.55 -13.35
C PRO A 279 -2.23 17.26 -12.62
N THR A 280 -2.84 16.18 -13.09
CA THR A 280 -2.30 14.82 -12.92
C THR A 280 -0.79 14.85 -13.16
N ALA A 281 -0.01 14.06 -12.40
CA ALA A 281 1.31 13.60 -12.84
C ALA A 281 1.24 13.38 -14.36
N PRO A 282 2.09 14.01 -15.18
CA PRO A 282 1.83 14.08 -16.60
C PRO A 282 1.65 12.66 -17.12
N MET A 283 0.42 12.36 -17.55
CA MET A 283 0.09 11.07 -18.13
C MET A 283 0.10 11.28 -19.62
N LEU A 284 0.82 10.42 -20.32
CA LEU A 284 0.84 10.45 -21.77
C LEU A 284 0.22 9.16 -22.30
N THR A 285 -0.92 9.31 -22.95
CA THR A 285 -1.57 8.22 -23.68
C THR A 285 -1.85 8.66 -25.11
N GLN A 286 -1.89 7.68 -25.99
CA GLN A 286 -2.28 7.85 -27.39
C GLN A 286 -3.55 7.05 -27.71
N SER A 287 -4.26 6.57 -26.69
CA SER A 287 -5.55 5.90 -26.83
C SER A 287 -6.68 6.92 -26.66
N VAL A 288 -7.67 6.89 -27.55
CA VAL A 288 -8.88 7.72 -27.40
C VAL A 288 -9.70 7.26 -26.19
N ASP A 289 -9.75 5.95 -25.95
CA ASP A 289 -10.25 5.34 -24.72
C ASP A 289 -9.11 4.55 -24.06
N PRO A 290 -8.49 5.07 -22.99
CA PRO A 290 -7.39 4.39 -22.31
C PRO A 290 -7.87 3.40 -21.23
N ARG A 291 -9.18 3.14 -21.07
CA ARG A 291 -9.71 2.37 -19.93
C ARG A 291 -10.47 1.12 -20.35
N THR A 292 -11.16 1.16 -21.48
CA THR A 292 -12.02 0.05 -21.89
C THR A 292 -11.23 -0.99 -22.67
N ILE A 293 -11.08 -2.20 -22.11
CA ILE A 293 -10.46 -3.34 -22.80
C ILE A 293 -11.54 -4.10 -23.57
N THR A 294 -11.31 -4.35 -24.86
CA THR A 294 -12.19 -5.19 -25.70
C THR A 294 -11.60 -6.59 -25.81
N HIS A 295 -12.39 -7.62 -25.47
CA HIS A 295 -12.01 -9.02 -25.62
C HIS A 295 -13.09 -9.82 -26.38
N PRO A 296 -12.73 -10.66 -27.36
CA PRO A 296 -11.40 -10.79 -27.97
C PRO A 296 -11.13 -9.66 -28.97
N LEU A 297 -9.90 -9.15 -29.03
CA LEU A 297 -9.51 -8.18 -30.05
C LEU A 297 -8.05 -8.33 -30.51
N ASN A 298 -7.11 -8.34 -29.57
CA ASN A 298 -5.70 -8.31 -29.88
C ASN A 298 -5.20 -9.65 -30.42
N ILE A 299 -4.05 -9.60 -31.11
CA ILE A 299 -3.39 -10.74 -31.70
C ILE A 299 -2.07 -11.05 -31.00
N GLY A 300 -1.72 -12.33 -30.95
CA GLY A 300 -0.44 -12.82 -30.44
C GLY A 300 0.09 -13.94 -31.32
N CYS A 301 1.39 -14.14 -31.30
CA CYS A 301 2.03 -15.16 -32.11
C CYS A 301 2.21 -16.45 -31.30
N ALA A 302 1.72 -17.57 -31.86
CA ALA A 302 1.77 -18.86 -31.17
C ALA A 302 3.20 -19.26 -30.82
N LEU A 303 3.41 -19.68 -29.57
CA LEU A 303 4.63 -20.35 -29.07
C LEU A 303 5.93 -19.56 -29.18
N GLN A 304 5.88 -18.25 -29.45
CA GLN A 304 7.05 -17.37 -29.54
C GLN A 304 6.79 -16.07 -28.77
N PRO A 305 7.85 -15.37 -28.34
CA PRO A 305 7.69 -14.07 -27.72
C PRO A 305 6.96 -13.10 -28.65
N THR A 306 6.05 -12.33 -28.08
CA THR A 306 5.34 -11.25 -28.77
C THR A 306 5.60 -9.96 -28.02
N SER A 307 6.09 -8.94 -28.75
CA SER A 307 6.31 -7.59 -28.24
C SER A 307 5.23 -6.66 -28.75
N TYR A 308 4.63 -5.92 -27.84
CA TYR A 308 3.65 -4.87 -28.10
C TYR A 308 4.32 -3.53 -27.84
N LEU A 309 4.29 -2.60 -28.79
CA LEU A 309 5.01 -1.33 -28.68
C LEU A 309 4.15 -0.12 -29.01
N ARG A 310 4.46 1.00 -28.34
CA ARG A 310 4.02 2.35 -28.74
C ARG A 310 5.17 3.35 -28.66
N ARG A 311 5.11 4.35 -29.54
CA ARG A 311 6.07 5.47 -29.62
C ARG A 311 5.35 6.75 -29.23
N PHE A 312 5.84 7.42 -28.20
CA PHE A 312 5.28 8.62 -27.59
C PHE A 312 6.13 9.84 -27.92
N ASP A 313 5.49 10.83 -28.54
CA ASP A 313 6.05 12.18 -28.72
C ASP A 313 6.11 12.89 -27.36
N LEU A 314 7.28 13.38 -26.99
CA LEU A 314 7.53 14.04 -25.71
C LEU A 314 7.39 15.57 -25.79
N ALA A 315 6.97 16.11 -26.94
CA ALA A 315 6.71 17.54 -27.08
C ALA A 315 5.66 18.02 -26.06
N GLY A 316 6.06 18.98 -25.22
CA GLY A 316 5.20 19.56 -24.18
C GLY A 316 5.10 18.75 -22.89
N VAL A 317 5.85 17.64 -22.76
CA VAL A 317 6.03 16.96 -21.47
C VAL A 317 6.89 17.84 -20.56
N PRO A 318 6.49 18.08 -19.29
CA PRO A 318 7.28 18.85 -18.34
C PRO A 318 8.67 18.24 -18.10
N VAL A 319 9.68 19.10 -17.94
CA VAL A 319 11.07 18.73 -17.75
C VAL A 319 11.51 19.08 -16.33
N LEU A 320 12.18 18.13 -15.66
CA LEU A 320 12.84 18.31 -14.36
C LEU A 320 14.13 19.11 -14.57
N SER A 321 14.29 20.22 -13.86
CA SER A 321 15.50 21.06 -13.99
C SER A 321 16.52 20.81 -12.87
N GLY A 322 17.78 20.57 -13.24
CA GLY A 322 18.88 20.26 -12.30
C GLY A 322 20.20 20.98 -12.63
N VAL A 323 21.12 21.06 -11.66
CA VAL A 323 22.45 21.68 -11.86
C VAL A 323 23.38 20.72 -12.62
N ALA A 324 23.14 20.56 -13.94
CA ALA A 324 24.07 20.15 -15.02
C ALA A 324 23.31 19.62 -16.26
N THR A 325 22.19 18.93 -16.04
CA THR A 325 21.30 18.38 -17.08
C THR A 325 19.85 18.44 -16.61
N ASP A 326 18.93 18.60 -17.56
CA ASP A 326 17.50 18.57 -17.34
C ASP A 326 16.98 17.16 -17.71
N THR A 327 15.98 16.61 -17.02
CA THR A 327 15.54 15.23 -17.25
C THR A 327 14.02 15.09 -17.36
N ILE A 328 13.56 14.06 -18.06
CA ILE A 328 12.19 13.54 -17.95
C ILE A 328 12.30 12.15 -17.33
N GLU A 329 11.60 11.92 -16.23
CA GLU A 329 11.59 10.63 -15.54
C GLU A 329 10.27 9.91 -15.77
N VAL A 330 10.36 8.70 -16.32
CA VAL A 330 9.24 7.75 -16.40
C VAL A 330 9.20 6.97 -15.09
N ALA A 331 8.07 6.97 -14.41
CA ALA A 331 7.87 6.26 -13.15
C ALA A 331 7.22 4.87 -13.34
N SER A 332 6.25 4.80 -14.26
CA SER A 332 5.56 3.54 -14.58
C SER A 332 4.79 3.60 -15.90
N VAL A 333 4.31 2.44 -16.35
CA VAL A 333 3.41 2.32 -17.50
C VAL A 333 2.16 1.54 -17.08
N GLU A 334 0.99 2.13 -17.22
CA GLU A 334 -0.27 1.40 -17.11
C GLU A 334 -0.66 0.80 -18.46
N VAL A 335 -1.04 -0.48 -18.47
CA VAL A 335 -1.49 -1.18 -19.66
C VAL A 335 -2.81 -1.90 -19.42
N GLY A 336 -3.61 -2.06 -20.48
CA GLY A 336 -4.67 -3.05 -20.44
C GLY A 336 -4.10 -4.46 -20.54
N ILE A 337 -4.70 -5.43 -19.85
CA ILE A 337 -4.44 -6.86 -20.06
C ILE A 337 -5.69 -7.46 -20.68
N GLU A 338 -5.65 -7.85 -21.95
CA GLU A 338 -6.79 -8.53 -22.56
C GLU A 338 -6.92 -9.94 -21.99
N LEU A 339 -5.82 -10.68 -21.96
CA LEU A 339 -5.81 -12.08 -21.59
C LEU A 339 -4.50 -12.45 -20.91
N ALA A 340 -4.60 -13.16 -19.79
CA ALA A 340 -3.50 -13.88 -19.17
C ALA A 340 -3.99 -15.28 -18.75
N ARG A 341 -3.39 -16.34 -19.29
CA ARG A 341 -3.86 -17.73 -19.07
C ARG A 341 -3.18 -18.43 -17.91
N LYS A 342 -2.02 -17.93 -17.49
CA LYS A 342 -1.19 -18.49 -16.42
C LYS A 342 -0.43 -17.38 -15.71
N ASN A 343 0.13 -17.74 -14.57
CA ASN A 343 1.11 -16.88 -13.91
C ASN A 343 2.39 -16.88 -14.73
N GLN A 344 2.81 -15.70 -15.17
CA GLN A 344 4.05 -15.50 -15.92
C GLN A 344 4.58 -14.10 -15.69
N HIS A 345 5.84 -13.87 -16.06
CA HIS A 345 6.41 -12.53 -16.04
C HIS A 345 6.39 -11.95 -17.45
N ILE A 346 5.91 -10.73 -17.58
CA ILE A 346 6.12 -9.91 -18.77
C ILE A 346 7.30 -8.98 -18.52
N LYS A 347 8.01 -8.64 -19.59
CA LYS A 347 9.11 -7.67 -19.54
C LYS A 347 8.63 -6.35 -20.14
N THR A 348 8.81 -5.26 -19.41
CA THR A 348 8.64 -3.90 -19.93
C THR A 348 10.01 -3.29 -20.17
N THR A 349 10.25 -2.75 -21.35
CA THR A 349 11.48 -2.04 -21.70
C THR A 349 11.14 -0.65 -22.21
N LEU A 350 11.85 0.35 -21.71
CA LEU A 350 11.76 1.74 -22.14
C LEU A 350 12.97 2.06 -23.01
N TYR A 351 12.75 2.79 -24.10
CA TYR A 351 13.78 3.25 -25.00
C TYR A 351 13.61 4.73 -25.35
N THR A 352 14.71 5.41 -25.67
CA THR A 352 14.67 6.61 -26.49
C THR A 352 14.92 6.28 -27.95
N ILE A 353 14.34 7.07 -28.84
CA ILE A 353 14.60 7.03 -30.28
C ILE A 353 14.73 8.48 -30.79
N PRO A 354 15.65 8.81 -31.71
CA PRO A 354 15.69 10.15 -32.29
C PRO A 354 14.36 10.54 -32.95
N ASP A 355 13.94 11.78 -32.77
CA ASP A 355 12.72 12.30 -33.40
C ASP A 355 12.78 12.10 -34.93
N GLY A 356 11.64 11.70 -35.51
CA GLY A 356 11.50 11.36 -36.93
C GLY A 356 12.23 10.10 -37.41
N ALA A 357 13.04 9.41 -36.59
CA ALA A 357 13.72 8.19 -37.02
C ALA A 357 12.72 7.04 -37.28
N PRO A 358 12.97 6.15 -38.25
CA PRO A 358 12.16 4.95 -38.44
C PRO A 358 12.14 4.08 -37.17
N LEU A 359 10.96 3.55 -36.79
CA LEU A 359 10.83 2.67 -35.63
C LEU A 359 11.37 1.27 -35.97
N THR A 360 12.67 1.08 -35.80
CA THR A 360 13.37 -0.20 -35.90
C THR A 360 14.17 -0.43 -34.64
N TYR A 361 14.40 -1.68 -34.25
CA TYR A 361 15.19 -1.99 -33.05
C TYR A 361 16.59 -1.38 -33.09
N ALA A 362 17.19 -1.25 -34.28
CA ALA A 362 18.50 -0.64 -34.48
C ALA A 362 18.56 0.85 -34.10
N ASN A 363 17.43 1.56 -34.11
CA ASN A 363 17.34 2.97 -33.75
C ASN A 363 16.98 3.19 -32.27
N LEU A 364 16.68 2.13 -31.52
CA LEU A 364 16.25 2.22 -30.13
C LEU A 364 17.45 2.19 -29.17
N THR A 365 17.48 3.11 -28.22
CA THR A 365 18.45 3.14 -27.12
C THR A 365 17.75 2.84 -25.80
N PRO A 366 18.07 1.73 -25.10
CA PRO A 366 17.37 1.36 -23.88
C PRO A 366 17.70 2.32 -22.72
N ILE A 367 16.68 2.73 -21.98
CA ILE A 367 16.81 3.63 -20.82
C ILE A 367 16.29 3.03 -19.51
N GLY A 368 15.57 1.91 -19.58
CA GLY A 368 15.00 1.25 -18.39
C GLY A 368 14.35 -0.08 -18.73
N SER A 369 14.32 -1.02 -17.79
CA SER A 369 13.54 -2.26 -17.96
C SER A 369 13.16 -2.88 -16.62
N ALA A 370 11.99 -3.53 -16.59
CA ALA A 370 11.49 -4.25 -15.42
C ALA A 370 10.74 -5.52 -15.83
N ARG A 371 10.56 -6.44 -14.87
CA ARG A 371 9.68 -7.61 -15.02
C ARG A 371 8.52 -7.49 -14.05
N THR A 372 7.31 -7.72 -14.54
CA THR A 372 6.10 -7.70 -13.72
C THR A 372 5.40 -9.04 -13.84
N GLN A 373 5.02 -9.61 -12.70
CA GLN A 373 4.19 -10.82 -12.68
C GLN A 373 2.77 -10.45 -13.09
N VAL A 374 2.25 -11.18 -14.07
CA VAL A 374 0.84 -11.21 -14.46
C VAL A 374 0.26 -12.57 -14.16
N SER A 375 -1.02 -12.60 -13.87
CA SER A 375 -1.77 -13.77 -13.45
C SER A 375 -3.12 -13.82 -14.15
N ILE A 376 -3.80 -14.96 -14.03
CA ILE A 376 -5.13 -15.12 -14.64
C ILE A 376 -6.15 -14.07 -14.15
N SER A 377 -6.01 -13.60 -12.90
CA SER A 377 -6.88 -12.56 -12.34
C SER A 377 -6.66 -11.17 -12.93
N ASP A 378 -5.57 -10.94 -13.66
CA ASP A 378 -5.32 -9.66 -14.33
C ASP A 378 -6.05 -9.58 -15.69
N SER A 379 -6.64 -10.67 -16.19
CA SER A 379 -7.37 -10.66 -17.47
C SER A 379 -8.56 -9.69 -17.44
N GLY A 380 -8.65 -8.81 -18.42
CA GLY A 380 -9.69 -7.78 -18.51
C GLY A 380 -9.49 -6.59 -17.57
N ALA A 381 -8.32 -6.46 -16.94
CA ALA A 381 -8.01 -5.36 -16.02
C ALA A 381 -6.90 -4.45 -16.57
N LEU A 382 -6.90 -3.19 -16.10
CA LEU A 382 -5.75 -2.30 -16.21
C LEU A 382 -4.70 -2.72 -15.17
N LYS A 383 -3.43 -2.72 -15.56
CA LYS A 383 -2.32 -3.11 -14.71
C LYS A 383 -1.21 -2.08 -14.80
N ASN A 384 -0.80 -1.56 -13.64
CA ASN A 384 0.39 -0.74 -13.55
C ASN A 384 1.66 -1.61 -13.59
N LEU A 385 2.58 -1.27 -14.48
CA LEU A 385 3.88 -1.91 -14.65
C LEU A 385 4.95 -0.96 -14.09
N PRO A 386 5.51 -1.24 -12.90
CA PRO A 386 6.57 -0.40 -12.34
C PRO A 386 7.82 -0.53 -13.20
N VAL A 387 8.19 0.55 -13.89
CA VAL A 387 9.37 0.62 -14.76
C VAL A 387 9.88 2.05 -14.79
N ALA A 388 11.12 2.23 -14.36
CA ALA A 388 11.76 3.54 -14.31
C ALA A 388 12.68 3.76 -15.51
N GLY A 389 12.76 4.99 -16.00
CA GLY A 389 13.68 5.39 -17.07
C GLY A 389 13.92 6.89 -17.08
N LEU A 390 15.17 7.29 -17.28
CA LEU A 390 15.57 8.70 -17.34
C LEU A 390 15.87 9.09 -18.79
N ILE A 391 15.28 10.20 -19.22
CA ILE A 391 15.52 10.81 -20.52
C ILE A 391 16.26 12.12 -20.28
N GLU A 392 17.52 12.17 -20.70
CA GLU A 392 18.31 13.39 -20.61
C GLU A 392 17.86 14.41 -21.66
N THR A 393 17.72 15.66 -21.22
CA THR A 393 17.41 16.81 -22.05
C THR A 393 18.40 17.93 -21.75
N SER A 394 18.55 18.88 -22.68
CA SER A 394 19.35 20.07 -22.42
C SER A 394 18.43 21.25 -22.13
N ALA A 395 18.71 21.96 -21.03
CA ALA A 395 17.93 23.10 -20.59
C ALA A 395 17.74 24.12 -21.73
N GLY A 396 16.48 24.43 -22.02
CA GLY A 396 16.10 25.39 -23.06
C GLY A 396 16.20 24.88 -24.51
N THR A 397 16.43 23.59 -24.73
CA THR A 397 16.32 22.96 -26.07
C THR A 397 15.09 22.06 -26.15
N PRO A 398 14.40 22.00 -27.32
CA PRO A 398 13.33 21.03 -27.53
C PRO A 398 13.83 19.60 -27.33
N VAL A 399 12.99 18.75 -26.73
CA VAL A 399 13.26 17.31 -26.62
C VAL A 399 13.41 16.73 -28.03
N ALA A 400 14.58 16.19 -28.35
CA ALA A 400 14.92 15.71 -29.69
C ALA A 400 14.77 14.18 -29.86
N VAL A 401 14.11 13.55 -28.89
CA VAL A 401 13.87 12.11 -28.84
C VAL A 401 12.43 11.83 -28.46
N ASP A 402 11.93 10.69 -28.91
CA ASP A 402 10.66 10.12 -28.46
C ASP A 402 10.91 8.98 -27.47
N LEU A 403 9.89 8.69 -26.66
CA LEU A 403 9.86 7.52 -25.78
C LEU A 403 9.23 6.34 -26.52
N VAL A 404 9.86 5.17 -26.48
CA VAL A 404 9.26 3.91 -26.93
C VAL A 404 9.08 3.00 -25.74
N VAL A 405 7.86 2.49 -25.58
CA VAL A 405 7.51 1.48 -24.58
C VAL A 405 7.30 0.16 -25.29
N GLU A 406 7.99 -0.88 -24.84
CA GLU A 406 7.82 -2.26 -25.28
C GLU A 406 7.37 -3.14 -24.12
N VAL A 407 6.29 -3.88 -24.32
CA VAL A 407 5.84 -4.95 -23.42
C VAL A 407 5.98 -6.28 -24.14
N THR A 408 6.89 -7.13 -23.66
CA THR A 408 7.16 -8.45 -24.22
C THR A 408 6.58 -9.53 -23.33
N ALA A 409 5.74 -10.38 -23.92
CA ALA A 409 5.34 -11.65 -23.34
C ALA A 409 6.22 -12.77 -23.91
N GLU A 410 6.81 -13.59 -23.04
CA GLU A 410 7.68 -14.70 -23.45
C GLU A 410 6.88 -15.87 -24.06
N ASP A 411 5.61 -16.04 -23.68
CA ASP A 411 4.70 -17.08 -24.16
C ASP A 411 3.49 -16.45 -24.91
N GLY A 412 3.66 -16.16 -26.20
CA GLY A 412 2.83 -15.21 -26.96
C GLY A 412 1.30 -15.39 -26.98
N LEU A 413 0.73 -16.61 -26.96
CA LEU A 413 -0.73 -16.82 -26.89
C LEU A 413 -1.27 -17.00 -25.46
N GLU A 414 -0.37 -17.12 -24.48
CA GLU A 414 -0.74 -17.19 -23.07
C GLU A 414 -0.96 -15.79 -22.48
N PHE A 415 -0.57 -14.75 -23.21
CA PHE A 415 -0.74 -13.34 -22.86
C PHE A 415 -1.09 -12.47 -24.07
N LEU A 416 -2.14 -11.67 -23.96
CA LEU A 416 -2.48 -10.63 -24.93
C LEU A 416 -2.61 -9.28 -24.22
N LEU A 417 -1.96 -8.25 -24.77
CA LEU A 417 -2.10 -6.90 -24.25
C LEU A 417 -3.50 -6.36 -24.57
N GLY A 418 -4.05 -5.53 -23.69
CA GLY A 418 -5.35 -4.90 -23.85
C GLY A 418 -5.38 -3.92 -25.01
N ALA A 419 -6.45 -3.98 -25.80
CA ALA A 419 -6.72 -3.06 -26.90
C ALA A 419 -8.21 -2.72 -26.99
N ASN A 420 -8.55 -1.67 -27.75
CA ASN A 420 -9.91 -1.39 -28.21
C ASN A 420 -9.90 -0.73 -29.60
N SER A 421 -11.10 -0.53 -30.17
CA SER A 421 -11.30 0.11 -31.47
C SER A 421 -11.75 1.57 -31.38
N ALA A 422 -11.61 2.22 -30.20
CA ALA A 422 -12.12 3.58 -29.97
C ALA A 422 -11.34 4.68 -30.73
N GLY A 423 -10.16 4.33 -31.25
CA GLY A 423 -9.25 5.22 -31.97
C GLY A 423 -7.92 5.41 -31.23
N GLN A 424 -6.92 5.89 -31.97
CA GLN A 424 -5.62 6.24 -31.44
C GLN A 424 -5.07 7.51 -32.10
N THR A 425 -4.26 8.27 -31.37
CA THR A 425 -3.61 9.49 -31.88
C THR A 425 -2.23 9.22 -32.47
N ALA A 426 -1.66 8.04 -32.21
CA ALA A 426 -0.49 7.52 -32.90
C ALA A 426 -0.55 5.99 -33.01
N PRO A 427 0.21 5.37 -33.94
CA PRO A 427 0.11 3.95 -34.23
C PRO A 427 0.42 3.02 -33.04
N SER A 428 -0.07 1.80 -33.16
CA SER A 428 0.25 0.69 -32.27
C SER A 428 1.06 -0.34 -33.05
N PHE A 429 2.10 -0.89 -32.45
CA PHE A 429 3.04 -1.78 -33.15
C PHE A 429 3.09 -3.15 -32.49
N LEU A 430 3.38 -4.15 -33.31
CA LEU A 430 3.69 -5.50 -32.87
C LEU A 430 4.99 -5.96 -33.51
N ALA A 431 5.85 -6.60 -32.72
CA ALA A 431 7.03 -7.30 -33.20
C ALA A 431 7.01 -8.73 -32.69
N ALA A 432 7.07 -9.68 -33.61
CA ALA A 432 7.13 -11.09 -33.32
C ALA A 432 7.66 -11.87 -34.53
N SER A 433 8.85 -12.44 -34.38
CA SER A 433 9.43 -13.34 -35.39
C SER A 433 8.51 -14.51 -35.72
N GLY A 434 7.72 -14.98 -34.75
CA GLY A 434 6.73 -16.06 -34.93
C GLY A 434 5.59 -15.72 -35.91
N CYS A 435 5.32 -14.43 -36.15
CA CYS A 435 4.36 -13.97 -37.16
C CYS A 435 5.04 -13.35 -38.39
N GLY A 436 6.32 -13.64 -38.62
CA GLY A 436 7.06 -13.13 -39.79
C GLY A 436 7.47 -11.66 -39.71
N ASN A 437 7.22 -10.99 -38.59
CA ASN A 437 7.48 -9.56 -38.39
C ASN A 437 8.47 -9.37 -37.22
N PRO A 438 9.78 -9.61 -37.42
CA PRO A 438 10.78 -9.50 -36.35
C PRO A 438 11.06 -8.07 -35.90
N GLU A 439 10.63 -7.06 -36.67
CA GLU A 439 10.76 -5.63 -36.36
C GLU A 439 9.40 -5.03 -35.97
N PRO A 440 9.36 -3.90 -35.23
CA PRO A 440 8.12 -3.20 -34.93
C PRO A 440 7.33 -2.87 -36.19
N THR A 441 6.18 -3.50 -36.33
CA THR A 441 5.31 -3.41 -37.50
C THR A 441 3.98 -2.79 -37.07
N ASP A 442 3.55 -1.73 -37.75
CA ASP A 442 2.30 -1.03 -37.45
C ASP A 442 1.11 -1.98 -37.63
N LEU A 443 0.31 -2.15 -36.58
CA LEU A 443 -0.87 -3.02 -36.61
C LEU A 443 -1.87 -2.58 -37.67
N ALA A 444 -2.02 -1.28 -37.93
CA ALA A 444 -3.03 -0.79 -38.85
C ALA A 444 -2.66 -0.95 -40.33
N THR A 445 -1.38 -0.92 -40.65
CA THR A 445 -0.90 -0.87 -42.05
C THR A 445 0.02 -2.02 -42.44
N GLY A 446 0.64 -2.69 -41.47
CA GLY A 446 1.57 -3.79 -41.69
C GLY A 446 0.89 -5.10 -42.10
N ASP A 447 1.61 -5.91 -42.87
CA ASP A 447 1.15 -7.22 -43.30
C ASP A 447 1.58 -8.30 -42.29
N PHE A 448 0.61 -8.87 -41.58
CA PHE A 448 0.82 -9.97 -40.63
C PHE A 448 0.57 -11.34 -41.27
N GLY A 449 0.56 -11.39 -42.60
CA GLY A 449 0.44 -12.59 -43.42
C GLY A 449 -0.77 -12.52 -44.34
N GLY A 450 -0.53 -12.75 -45.64
CA GLY A 450 -1.60 -12.86 -46.63
C GLY A 450 -2.28 -11.52 -46.97
N GLY A 451 -1.62 -10.38 -46.70
CA GLY A 451 -2.17 -9.04 -46.92
C GLY A 451 -3.15 -8.61 -45.83
N VAL A 452 -3.06 -9.20 -44.63
CA VAL A 452 -3.94 -8.91 -43.50
C VAL A 452 -3.28 -7.91 -42.56
N ASN A 453 -4.02 -6.86 -42.22
CA ASN A 453 -3.67 -5.88 -41.20
C ASN A 453 -4.80 -5.79 -40.15
N TYR A 454 -4.55 -5.02 -39.09
CA TYR A 454 -5.41 -4.87 -37.92
C TYR A 454 -5.65 -3.40 -37.56
N PRO A 455 -6.37 -2.65 -38.41
CA PRO A 455 -6.62 -1.22 -38.22
C PRO A 455 -7.43 -0.89 -36.96
N ASP A 456 -8.16 -1.86 -36.41
CA ASP A 456 -9.03 -1.65 -35.24
C ASP A 456 -8.39 -2.09 -33.92
N ILE A 457 -7.11 -2.52 -33.92
CA ILE A 457 -6.37 -2.88 -32.69
C ILE A 457 -5.57 -1.67 -32.23
N HIS A 458 -6.12 -0.90 -31.30
CA HIS A 458 -5.41 0.20 -30.64
C HIS A 458 -4.98 -0.22 -29.23
N LEU A 459 -3.68 -0.34 -28.99
CA LEU A 459 -3.14 -0.80 -27.71
C LEU A 459 -3.40 0.21 -26.60
N ILE A 460 -3.87 -0.27 -25.46
CA ILE A 460 -4.12 0.55 -24.27
C ILE A 460 -2.82 0.63 -23.48
N MET A 461 -2.16 1.78 -23.56
CA MET A 461 -0.96 2.11 -22.80
C MET A 461 -1.00 3.58 -22.36
N THR A 462 -0.66 3.82 -21.11
CA THR A 462 -0.51 5.16 -20.54
C THR A 462 0.81 5.22 -19.79
N VAL A 463 1.66 6.19 -20.14
CA VAL A 463 2.94 6.44 -19.48
C VAL A 463 2.71 7.42 -18.34
N ASN A 464 3.23 7.08 -17.16
CA ASN A 464 3.20 7.93 -15.98
C ASN A 464 4.61 8.51 -15.76
N PHE A 465 4.74 9.82 -15.80
CA PHE A 465 5.98 10.52 -15.48
C PHE A 465 6.02 10.95 -14.01
N GLU A 466 7.22 11.11 -13.48
CA GLU A 466 7.44 11.70 -12.16
C GLU A 466 7.05 13.18 -12.16
N ASP A 467 6.54 13.69 -11.03
CA ASP A 467 6.11 15.08 -10.89
C ASP A 467 7.32 16.03 -10.74
N PRO A 468 7.46 17.05 -11.62
CA PRO A 468 8.50 18.07 -11.49
C PRO A 468 8.49 18.90 -10.22
N ALA A 469 7.37 18.94 -9.50
CA ALA A 469 7.26 19.66 -8.24
C ALA A 469 7.90 18.90 -7.05
N ASP A 470 8.29 17.64 -7.23
CA ASP A 470 8.94 16.83 -6.20
C ASP A 470 10.16 16.07 -6.76
N PRO A 471 11.30 16.77 -6.96
CA PRO A 471 12.55 16.13 -7.31
C PRO A 471 13.08 15.42 -6.07
N GLY A 472 12.63 14.17 -5.86
CA GLY A 472 12.89 13.36 -4.66
C GLY A 472 14.25 13.62 -4.00
N THR A 473 14.21 14.09 -2.75
CA THR A 473 15.38 14.35 -1.90
C THR A 473 15.62 13.26 -0.88
#